data_AF-A0A651H4H6-F1
#
_entry.id   AF-A0A651H4H6-F1
#
_cell.length_a   1.000
_cell.length_b   1.000
_cell.length_c   1.000
_cell.angle_alpha   90.00
_cell.angle_beta   90.00
_cell.angle_gamma   90.00
#
_symmetry.space_group_name_H-M   'P 1'
#
loop_
_entity.id
_entity.type
_entity.pdbx_description
1 polymer ?
#
loop_
_entity_poly.entity_id
_entity_poly.type
_entity_poly.pdbx_seq_one_letter_code
_entity_poly.pdbx_strand_id
1 'polypeptide(L)'
;MKKTKSSLRLEPHWHPNFRNAAALPDLKLVRTHFFVNLISGIVALVVLLTVGYREYYAFNLRASAADLTQQQQNYAAQNRAALELQASLTKEESKVNELADFANQSLPGSGFLIMLSETLPVGCRINNLTHQSHEVTLQGVYTGNADEATEGVSAYLDVLRGHPEVTSRFNNVSLTSLVRDPRGQGLAFSITLTRPQETRTNANDRRRR
;
A
#
# COMPACT_ATOMS: atom_id res chain seq x y z
N MET A 1 48.65 -62.09 -19.20
CA MET A 1 50.01 -62.26 -18.65
C MET A 1 50.10 -63.58 -17.90
N LYS A 2 50.76 -64.59 -18.48
CA LYS A 2 50.95 -65.92 -17.87
C LYS A 2 52.00 -65.82 -16.77
N LYS A 3 51.65 -66.10 -15.50
CA LYS A 3 52.63 -66.19 -14.41
C LYS A 3 53.37 -67.52 -14.53
N THR A 4 54.64 -67.46 -14.89
CA THR A 4 55.58 -68.57 -14.89
C THR A 4 55.63 -69.21 -13.51
N LYS A 5 55.38 -70.53 -13.43
CA LYS A 5 55.63 -71.31 -12.21
C LYS A 5 57.10 -71.15 -11.84
N SER A 6 57.36 -70.66 -10.64
CA SER A 6 58.70 -70.64 -10.04
C SER A 6 59.27 -72.06 -10.09
N SER A 7 60.29 -72.28 -10.91
CA SER A 7 61.11 -73.48 -10.82
C SER A 7 61.74 -73.52 -9.43
N LEU A 8 61.62 -74.66 -8.75
CA LEU A 8 62.22 -74.87 -7.43
C LEU A 8 63.74 -74.81 -7.58
N ARG A 9 64.35 -73.68 -7.19
CA ARG A 9 65.78 -73.67 -6.85
C ARG A 9 65.94 -74.52 -5.60
N LEU A 10 66.56 -75.69 -5.73
CA LEU A 10 67.09 -76.42 -4.59
C LEU A 10 68.32 -75.66 -4.09
N GLU A 11 68.09 -74.68 -3.22
CA GLU A 11 69.17 -74.17 -2.36
C GLU A 11 69.56 -75.28 -1.37
N PRO A 12 70.86 -75.41 -1.04
CA PRO A 12 71.33 -76.40 -0.08
C PRO A 12 70.84 -76.01 1.32
N HIS A 13 69.68 -76.54 1.71
CA HIS A 13 69.16 -76.38 3.06
C HIS A 13 69.95 -77.33 3.98
N TRP A 14 70.52 -76.79 5.05
CA TRP A 14 71.29 -77.57 6.05
C TRP A 14 70.43 -78.52 6.87
N HIS A 15 69.11 -78.49 6.70
CA HIS A 15 68.16 -79.45 7.27
C HIS A 15 67.18 -79.95 6.19
N PRO A 16 66.67 -81.19 6.29
CA PRO A 16 65.63 -81.68 5.40
C PRO A 16 64.35 -80.85 5.57
N ASN A 17 63.76 -80.41 4.46
CA ASN A 17 62.45 -79.76 4.48
C ASN A 17 61.38 -80.78 4.05
N PHE A 18 60.59 -81.27 5.01
CA PHE A 18 59.54 -82.26 4.77
C PHE A 18 58.22 -81.67 4.24
N ARG A 19 58.17 -80.36 3.95
CA ARG A 19 56.95 -79.72 3.44
C ARG A 19 56.75 -80.11 1.97
N ASN A 20 55.69 -80.88 1.71
CA ASN A 20 55.24 -81.13 0.34
C ASN A 20 54.50 -79.89 -0.20
N ALA A 21 55.25 -78.98 -0.82
CA ALA A 21 54.71 -77.75 -1.42
C ALA A 21 53.60 -78.00 -2.47
N ALA A 22 53.56 -79.20 -3.09
CA ALA A 22 52.52 -79.57 -4.04
C ALA A 22 51.20 -80.00 -3.39
N ALA A 23 51.22 -80.37 -2.09
CA ALA A 23 50.04 -80.76 -1.31
C ALA A 23 49.48 -79.61 -0.45
N LEU A 24 50.07 -78.41 -0.50
CA LEU A 24 49.53 -77.25 0.21
C LEU A 24 48.29 -76.73 -0.53
N PRO A 25 47.13 -76.58 0.14
CA PRO A 25 45.93 -76.06 -0.50
C PRO A 25 46.13 -74.61 -0.98
N ASP A 26 45.71 -74.31 -2.21
CA ASP A 26 45.88 -72.99 -2.82
C ASP A 26 44.99 -71.95 -2.14
N LEU A 27 45.58 -71.21 -1.19
CA LEU A 27 44.94 -70.13 -0.43
C LEU A 27 44.52 -68.93 -1.31
N LYS A 28 45.00 -68.85 -2.56
CA LYS A 28 44.74 -67.72 -3.45
C LYS A 28 43.31 -67.65 -3.94
N LEU A 29 42.67 -68.80 -4.19
CA LEU A 29 41.26 -68.85 -4.56
C LEU A 29 40.38 -68.38 -3.41
N VAL A 30 40.61 -68.90 -2.20
CA VAL A 30 39.86 -68.51 -0.99
C VAL A 30 39.94 -67.01 -0.74
N ARG A 31 41.15 -66.43 -0.87
CA ARG A 31 41.36 -64.98 -0.73
C ARG A 31 40.55 -64.17 -1.74
N THR A 32 40.55 -64.58 -3.01
CA THR A 32 39.90 -63.83 -4.08
C THR A 32 38.38 -63.86 -3.93
N HIS A 33 37.80 -65.03 -3.65
CA HIS A 33 36.36 -65.16 -3.43
C HIS A 33 35.88 -64.41 -2.19
N PHE A 34 36.64 -64.43 -1.10
CA PHE A 34 36.33 -63.66 0.10
C PHE A 34 36.28 -62.15 -0.19
N PHE A 35 37.29 -61.60 -0.88
CA PHE A 35 37.30 -60.18 -1.22
C PHE A 35 36.19 -59.78 -2.20
N VAL A 36 35.90 -60.61 -3.20
CA VAL A 36 34.82 -60.31 -4.16
C VAL A 36 33.47 -60.30 -3.45
N ASN A 37 33.20 -61.27 -2.58
CA ASN A 37 31.95 -61.31 -1.82
C ASN A 37 31.86 -60.16 -0.83
N LEU A 38 32.96 -59.80 -0.17
CA LEU A 38 33.02 -58.66 0.74
C LEU A 38 32.72 -57.33 0.01
N ILE A 39 33.37 -57.11 -1.14
CA ILE A 39 33.14 -55.91 -1.95
C ILE A 39 31.70 -55.87 -2.44
N SER A 40 31.16 -56.99 -2.92
CA SER A 40 29.76 -57.09 -3.34
C SER A 40 28.81 -56.75 -2.20
N GLY A 41 29.06 -57.26 -0.99
CA GLY A 41 28.28 -56.94 0.21
C GLY A 41 28.35 -55.46 0.59
N ILE A 42 29.52 -54.85 0.52
CA ILE A 42 29.70 -53.41 0.78
C ILE A 42 28.93 -52.59 -0.25
N VAL A 43 29.05 -52.93 -1.54
CA VAL A 43 28.35 -52.21 -2.61
C VAL A 43 26.83 -52.33 -2.43
N ALA A 44 26.32 -53.52 -2.12
CA ALA A 44 24.90 -53.74 -1.85
C ALA A 44 24.43 -52.90 -0.65
N LEU A 45 25.21 -52.85 0.43
CA LEU A 45 24.91 -52.05 1.61
C LEU A 45 24.85 -50.55 1.28
N VAL A 46 25.83 -50.04 0.53
CA VAL A 46 25.89 -48.62 0.12
C VAL A 46 24.68 -48.25 -0.74
N VAL A 47 24.31 -49.11 -1.70
CA VAL A 47 23.12 -48.89 -2.53
C VAL A 47 21.85 -48.86 -1.67
N LEU A 48 21.70 -49.82 -0.76
CA LEU A 48 20.54 -49.90 0.12
C LEU A 48 20.42 -48.65 1.01
N LEU A 49 21.52 -48.22 1.64
CA LEU A 49 21.56 -47.00 2.44
C LEU A 49 21.24 -45.75 1.61
N THR A 50 21.77 -45.66 0.40
CA THR A 50 21.53 -44.51 -0.49
C THR A 50 20.06 -44.42 -0.90
N VAL A 51 19.45 -45.55 -1.27
CA VAL A 51 18.03 -45.62 -1.64
C VAL A 51 17.16 -45.31 -0.42
N GLY A 52 17.45 -45.91 0.74
CA GLY A 52 16.72 -45.65 1.97
C GLY A 52 16.78 -44.17 2.38
N TYR A 53 17.97 -43.55 2.32
CA TYR A 53 18.13 -42.14 2.61
C TYR A 53 17.36 -41.24 1.64
N ARG A 54 17.39 -41.55 0.34
CA ARG A 54 16.65 -40.80 -0.69
C ARG A 54 15.15 -40.87 -0.47
N GLU A 55 14.61 -42.07 -0.19
CA GLU A 55 13.18 -42.24 0.05
C GLU A 55 12.75 -41.51 1.33
N TYR A 56 13.54 -41.61 2.40
CA TYR A 56 13.30 -40.87 3.63
C TYR A 56 13.30 -39.35 3.40
N TYR A 57 14.26 -38.82 2.65
CA TYR A 57 14.32 -37.41 2.33
C TYR A 57 13.13 -36.95 1.47
N ALA A 58 12.78 -37.72 0.43
CA ALA A 58 11.63 -37.43 -0.41
C ALA A 58 10.32 -37.45 0.37
N PHE A 59 10.15 -38.39 1.30
CA PHE A 59 8.98 -38.46 2.17
C PHE A 59 8.86 -37.22 3.07
N ASN A 60 9.94 -36.82 3.75
CA ASN A 60 9.93 -35.62 4.59
C ASN A 60 9.66 -34.35 3.80
N LEU A 61 10.22 -34.23 2.59
CA LEU A 61 9.99 -33.07 1.74
C LEU A 61 8.53 -32.97 1.29
N ARG A 62 7.89 -34.11 0.96
CA ARG A 62 6.46 -34.16 0.64
C ARG A 62 5.59 -33.76 1.83
N ALA A 63 5.91 -34.25 3.03
CA ALA A 63 5.19 -33.87 4.24
C ALA A 63 5.29 -32.37 4.52
N SER A 64 6.50 -31.80 4.39
CA SER A 64 6.74 -30.35 4.56
C SER A 64 5.99 -29.52 3.51
N ALA A 65 5.98 -29.96 2.25
CA ALA A 65 5.25 -29.28 1.18
C ALA A 65 3.73 -29.30 1.41
N ALA A 66 3.19 -30.42 1.91
CA ALA A 66 1.77 -30.54 2.25
C ALA A 66 1.39 -29.58 3.39
N ASP A 67 2.20 -29.51 4.44
CA ASP A 67 1.98 -28.59 5.57
C ASP A 67 2.02 -27.12 5.12
N LEU A 68 3.03 -26.73 4.34
CA LEU A 68 3.12 -25.37 3.81
C LEU A 68 1.93 -25.01 2.91
N THR A 69 1.47 -25.96 2.09
CA THR A 69 0.29 -25.77 1.24
C THR A 69 -0.97 -25.59 2.08
N GLN A 70 -1.12 -26.38 3.15
CA GLN A 70 -2.25 -26.26 4.08
C GLN A 70 -2.23 -24.91 4.81
N GLN A 71 -1.05 -24.47 5.28
CA GLN A 71 -0.90 -23.14 5.89
C GLN A 71 -1.28 -22.04 4.90
N GLN A 72 -0.81 -22.12 3.65
CA GLN A 72 -1.14 -21.14 2.61
C GLN A 72 -2.65 -21.07 2.35
N GLN A 73 -3.34 -22.21 2.30
CA GLN A 73 -4.80 -22.25 2.14
C GLN A 73 -5.53 -21.59 3.33
N ASN A 74 -5.08 -21.86 4.56
CA ASN A 74 -5.63 -21.25 5.76
C ASN A 74 -5.47 -19.72 5.75
N TYR A 75 -4.28 -19.22 5.40
CA TYR A 75 -4.03 -17.78 5.28
C TYR A 75 -4.79 -17.15 4.11
N ALA A 76 -4.93 -17.85 2.97
CA ALA A 76 -5.68 -17.35 1.83
C ALA A 76 -7.16 -17.15 2.16
N ALA A 77 -7.76 -18.05 2.94
CA ALA A 77 -9.14 -17.91 3.40
C ALA A 77 -9.32 -16.69 4.30
N GLN A 78 -8.44 -16.51 5.29
CA GLN A 78 -8.47 -15.34 6.18
C GLN A 78 -8.23 -14.03 5.43
N ASN A 79 -7.28 -14.03 4.50
CA ASN A 79 -6.95 -12.84 3.72
C ASN A 79 -8.09 -12.43 2.78
N ARG A 80 -8.81 -13.39 2.18
CA ARG A 80 -10.02 -13.10 1.38
C ARG A 80 -11.11 -12.43 2.22
N ALA A 81 -11.39 -12.95 3.41
CA ALA A 81 -12.37 -12.34 4.31
C ALA A 81 -11.97 -10.90 4.71
N ALA A 82 -10.68 -10.67 4.98
CA ALA A 82 -10.16 -9.34 5.28
C ALA A 82 -10.29 -8.37 4.09
N LEU A 83 -9.98 -8.84 2.87
CA LEU A 83 -10.10 -8.04 1.65
C LEU A 83 -11.57 -7.70 1.34
N GLU A 84 -12.49 -8.63 1.55
CA GLU A 84 -13.93 -8.39 1.38
C GLU A 84 -14.44 -7.35 2.39
N LEU A 85 -14.05 -7.46 3.66
CA LEU A 85 -14.39 -6.48 4.69
C LEU A 85 -13.82 -5.09 4.38
N GLN A 86 -12.59 -5.02 3.89
CA GLN A 86 -12.00 -3.74 3.50
C GLN A 86 -12.72 -3.13 2.28
N ALA A 87 -13.13 -3.97 1.32
CA ALA A 87 -13.92 -3.52 0.18
C ALA A 87 -15.32 -3.03 0.61
N SER A 88 -15.95 -3.61 1.64
CA SER A 88 -17.22 -3.09 2.17
C SER A 88 -17.03 -1.78 2.92
N LEU A 89 -15.98 -1.66 3.74
CA LEU A 89 -15.69 -0.42 4.49
C LEU A 89 -15.39 0.75 3.56
N THR A 90 -14.58 0.55 2.52
CA THR A 90 -14.29 1.61 1.53
C THR A 90 -15.54 2.08 0.79
N LYS A 91 -16.48 1.18 0.48
CA LYS A 91 -17.79 1.54 -0.10
C LYS A 91 -18.69 2.31 0.87
N GLU A 92 -18.59 2.04 2.17
CA GLU A 92 -19.33 2.78 3.19
C GLU A 92 -18.69 4.16 3.43
N GLU A 93 -17.36 4.23 3.49
CA GLU A 93 -16.60 5.48 3.58
C GLU A 93 -16.92 6.43 2.42
N SER A 94 -17.05 5.93 1.18
CA SER A 94 -17.39 6.78 0.05
C SER A 94 -18.77 7.43 0.21
N LYS A 95 -19.77 6.69 0.72
CA LYS A 95 -21.10 7.23 1.00
C LYS A 95 -21.08 8.28 2.11
N VAL A 96 -20.32 8.04 3.17
CA VAL A 96 -20.15 9.01 4.25
C VAL A 96 -19.45 10.26 3.74
N ASN A 97 -18.44 10.10 2.89
CA ASN A 97 -17.73 11.23 2.31
C ASN A 97 -18.62 12.04 1.35
N GLU A 98 -19.47 11.37 0.54
CA GLU A 98 -20.48 12.06 -0.28
C GLU A 98 -21.49 12.84 0.56
N LEU A 99 -21.95 12.27 1.69
CA LEU A 99 -22.84 12.97 2.62
C LEU A 99 -22.15 14.15 3.31
N ALA A 100 -20.88 14.01 3.68
CA ALA A 100 -20.08 15.08 4.25
C ALA A 100 -19.84 16.20 3.22
N ASP A 101 -19.54 15.85 1.97
CA ASP A 101 -19.40 16.80 0.87
C ASP A 101 -20.74 17.48 0.56
N PHE A 102 -21.86 16.77 0.59
CA PHE A 102 -23.20 17.35 0.43
C PHE A 102 -23.56 18.30 1.57
N ALA A 103 -23.26 17.93 2.82
CA ALA A 103 -23.46 18.79 3.98
C ALA A 103 -22.59 20.06 3.92
N ASN A 104 -21.36 19.95 3.42
CA ASN A 104 -20.45 21.08 3.22
C ASN A 104 -20.82 21.96 2.01
N GLN A 105 -21.45 21.39 0.98
CA GLN A 105 -21.92 22.10 -0.22
C GLN A 105 -23.29 22.75 -0.05
N SER A 106 -24.10 22.29 0.90
CA SER A 106 -25.39 22.91 1.21
C SER A 106 -25.14 24.28 1.83
N LEU A 107 -25.21 25.31 0.98
CA LEU A 107 -25.22 26.71 1.40
C LEU A 107 -26.22 26.88 2.55
N PRO A 108 -25.90 27.70 3.57
CA PRO A 108 -26.91 28.29 4.44
C PRO A 108 -27.66 29.36 3.64
N GLY A 109 -28.32 28.94 2.55
CA GLY A 109 -28.84 29.83 1.51
C GLY A 109 -29.92 30.75 2.05
N SER A 110 -30.83 30.24 2.87
CA SER A 110 -31.95 31.04 3.38
C SER A 110 -31.48 32.10 4.38
N GLY A 111 -30.75 31.73 5.44
CA GLY A 111 -30.32 32.67 6.48
C GLY A 111 -29.37 33.75 5.96
N PHE A 112 -28.41 33.37 5.12
CA PHE A 112 -27.49 34.33 4.53
C PHE A 112 -28.20 35.27 3.55
N LEU A 113 -29.12 34.76 2.70
CA LEU A 113 -29.92 35.62 1.81
C LEU A 113 -30.83 36.59 2.58
N ILE A 114 -31.41 36.14 3.69
CA ILE A 114 -32.24 36.99 4.56
C ILE A 114 -31.39 38.12 5.14
N MET A 115 -30.25 37.82 5.76
CA MET A 115 -29.33 38.83 6.30
C MET A 115 -28.86 39.83 5.23
N LEU A 116 -28.53 39.33 4.04
CA LEU A 116 -28.11 40.16 2.91
C LEU A 116 -29.22 41.09 2.42
N SER A 117 -30.48 40.65 2.51
CA SER A 117 -31.65 41.48 2.17
C SER A 117 -31.96 42.54 3.23
N GLU A 118 -31.72 42.24 4.51
CA GLU A 118 -31.96 43.17 5.62
C GLU A 118 -30.87 44.24 5.74
N THR A 119 -29.63 43.91 5.35
CA THR A 119 -28.48 44.82 5.44
C THR A 119 -28.26 45.67 4.18
N LEU A 120 -29.12 45.52 3.17
CA LEU A 120 -28.96 46.20 1.88
C LEU A 120 -29.24 47.72 2.00
N PRO A 121 -28.30 48.60 1.65
CA PRO A 121 -28.52 50.04 1.71
C PRO A 121 -29.48 50.52 0.61
N VAL A 122 -30.18 51.61 0.91
CA VAL A 122 -31.15 52.23 -0.02
C VAL A 122 -30.42 52.71 -1.28
N GLY A 123 -30.81 52.20 -2.46
CA GLY A 123 -30.14 52.51 -3.73
C GLY A 123 -29.13 51.45 -4.20
N CYS A 124 -28.94 50.37 -3.42
CA CYS A 124 -28.11 49.23 -3.80
C CYS A 124 -28.97 48.11 -4.36
N ARG A 125 -28.54 47.47 -5.46
CA ARG A 125 -29.18 46.27 -6.01
C ARG A 125 -28.15 45.19 -6.25
N ILE A 126 -28.39 44.00 -5.69
CA ILE A 126 -27.58 42.82 -5.98
C ILE A 126 -28.10 42.19 -7.26
N ASN A 127 -27.20 41.95 -8.21
CA ASN A 127 -27.53 41.34 -9.49
C ASN A 127 -27.17 39.85 -9.51
N ASN A 128 -26.06 39.48 -8.87
CA ASN A 128 -25.57 38.11 -8.88
C ASN A 128 -24.88 37.76 -7.55
N LEU A 129 -25.13 36.55 -7.08
CA LEU A 129 -24.48 35.94 -5.93
C LEU A 129 -23.92 34.61 -6.40
N THR A 130 -22.60 34.48 -6.47
CA THR A 130 -21.94 33.24 -6.87
C THR A 130 -21.19 32.64 -5.69
N HIS A 131 -21.48 31.37 -5.40
CA HIS A 131 -20.81 30.61 -4.35
C HIS A 131 -19.90 29.57 -4.98
N GLN A 132 -18.62 29.62 -4.64
CA GLN A 132 -17.59 28.73 -5.16
C GLN A 132 -16.80 28.17 -3.98
N SER A 133 -17.14 26.96 -3.50
CA SER A 133 -16.50 26.14 -2.45
C SER A 133 -15.94 26.82 -1.17
N HIS A 134 -15.09 27.84 -1.30
CA HIS A 134 -14.48 28.64 -0.23
C HIS A 134 -14.65 30.17 -0.39
N GLU A 135 -15.25 30.63 -1.48
CA GLU A 135 -15.45 32.04 -1.81
C GLU A 135 -16.92 32.31 -2.13
N VAL A 136 -17.44 33.42 -1.61
CA VAL A 136 -18.74 33.97 -2.01
C VAL A 136 -18.48 35.31 -2.66
N THR A 137 -18.86 35.44 -3.93
CA THR A 137 -18.78 36.68 -4.69
C THR A 137 -20.16 37.30 -4.80
N LEU A 138 -20.27 38.52 -4.29
CA LEU A 138 -21.45 39.35 -4.37
C LEU A 138 -21.23 40.43 -5.43
N GLN A 139 -22.07 40.47 -6.46
CA GLN A 139 -22.04 41.48 -7.50
C GLN A 139 -23.32 42.31 -7.47
N GLY A 140 -23.17 43.62 -7.42
CA GLY A 140 -24.29 44.55 -7.37
C GLY A 140 -23.99 45.86 -8.07
N VAL A 141 -25.01 46.72 -8.11
CA VAL A 141 -24.95 48.07 -8.66
C VAL A 141 -25.52 49.02 -7.62
N TYR A 142 -24.82 50.11 -7.36
CA TYR A 142 -25.29 51.23 -6.54
C TYR A 142 -25.72 52.39 -7.44
N THR A 143 -26.96 52.85 -7.29
CA THR A 143 -27.50 54.00 -8.04
C THR A 143 -27.21 55.29 -7.28
N GLY A 144 -26.48 56.23 -7.89
CA GLY A 144 -26.13 57.51 -7.29
C GLY A 144 -24.99 58.23 -8.01
N ASN A 145 -24.61 59.39 -7.49
CA ASN A 145 -23.40 60.08 -7.94
C ASN A 145 -22.16 59.21 -7.62
N ALA A 146 -21.07 59.36 -8.37
CA ALA A 146 -19.89 58.48 -8.21
C ALA A 146 -19.29 58.52 -6.79
N ASP A 147 -19.31 59.70 -6.16
CA ASP A 147 -18.79 59.88 -4.80
C ASP A 147 -19.73 59.24 -3.76
N GLU A 148 -21.03 59.51 -3.85
CA GLU A 148 -22.07 58.91 -2.99
C GLU A 148 -22.11 57.38 -3.11
N ALA A 149 -21.90 56.86 -4.32
CA ALA A 149 -21.91 55.42 -4.59
C ALA A 149 -20.66 54.72 -4.04
N THR A 150 -19.51 55.39 -4.04
CA THR A 150 -18.27 54.85 -3.44
C THR A 150 -18.36 54.84 -1.92
N GLU A 151 -18.91 55.90 -1.33
CA GLU A 151 -19.17 56.00 0.10
C GLU A 151 -20.20 54.96 0.55
N GLY A 152 -21.30 54.81 -0.19
CA GLY A 152 -22.35 53.83 0.09
C GLY A 152 -21.87 52.37 0.02
N VAL A 153 -21.02 52.03 -0.96
CA VAL A 153 -20.42 50.69 -1.06
C VAL A 153 -19.42 50.44 0.07
N SER A 154 -18.67 51.44 0.49
CA SER A 154 -17.72 51.32 1.61
C SER A 154 -18.45 51.16 2.95
N ALA A 155 -19.50 51.94 3.19
CA ALA A 155 -20.35 51.80 4.36
C ALA A 155 -21.00 50.40 4.43
N TYR A 156 -21.44 49.87 3.28
CA TYR A 156 -21.98 48.51 3.20
C TYR A 156 -20.91 47.44 3.52
N LEU A 157 -19.68 47.63 3.05
CA LEU A 157 -18.56 46.75 3.38
C LEU A 157 -18.29 46.72 4.89
N ASP A 158 -18.41 47.87 5.57
CA ASP A 158 -18.22 47.96 7.01
C ASP A 158 -19.37 47.32 7.80
N VAL A 159 -20.62 47.46 7.32
CA VAL A 159 -21.79 46.74 7.88
C VAL A 159 -21.59 45.22 7.76
N LEU A 160 -21.13 44.74 6.60
CA LEU A 160 -20.85 43.31 6.40
C LEU A 160 -19.71 42.82 7.31
N ARG A 161 -18.69 43.65 7.57
CA ARG A 161 -17.58 43.32 8.49
C ARG A 161 -17.99 43.30 9.95
N GLY A 162 -18.95 44.15 10.34
CA GLY A 162 -19.46 44.25 11.70
C GLY A 162 -20.52 43.21 12.07
N HIS A 163 -21.09 42.50 11.09
CA HIS A 163 -22.17 41.55 11.35
C HIS A 163 -21.65 40.22 11.94
N PRO A 164 -22.13 39.76 13.12
CA PRO A 164 -21.59 38.57 13.81
C PRO A 164 -21.61 37.29 12.97
N GLU A 165 -22.66 37.12 12.15
CA GLU A 165 -22.80 35.94 11.28
C GLU A 165 -21.81 35.91 10.12
N VAL A 166 -21.32 37.07 9.67
CA VAL A 166 -20.34 37.19 8.59
C VAL A 166 -18.94 36.99 9.16
N THR A 167 -18.59 37.67 10.25
CA THR A 167 -17.26 37.56 10.89
C THR A 167 -17.00 36.17 11.47
N SER A 168 -18.04 35.46 11.92
CA SER A 168 -17.91 34.08 12.40
C SER A 168 -17.63 33.05 11.29
N ARG A 169 -17.91 33.39 10.02
CA ARG A 169 -17.89 32.44 8.89
C ARG A 169 -16.89 32.79 7.80
N PHE A 170 -16.55 34.08 7.66
CA PHE A 170 -15.64 34.61 6.66
C PHE A 170 -14.54 35.40 7.37
N ASN A 171 -13.28 35.00 7.14
CA ASN A 171 -12.13 35.67 7.74
C ASN A 171 -11.77 36.97 7.00
N ASN A 172 -12.15 37.07 5.72
CA ASN A 172 -11.83 38.21 4.89
C ASN A 172 -13.04 38.65 4.06
N VAL A 173 -13.30 39.96 4.09
CA VAL A 173 -14.30 40.63 3.26
C VAL A 173 -13.60 41.76 2.53
N SER A 174 -13.44 41.62 1.21
CA SER A 174 -12.72 42.56 0.37
C SER A 174 -13.54 43.02 -0.83
N LEU A 175 -13.43 44.30 -1.16
CA LEU A 175 -13.92 44.85 -2.41
C LEU A 175 -12.93 44.50 -3.53
N THR A 176 -13.36 43.70 -4.49
CA THR A 176 -12.51 43.20 -5.59
C THR A 176 -12.54 44.14 -6.79
N SER A 177 -13.70 44.74 -7.09
CA SER A 177 -13.80 45.71 -8.18
C SER A 177 -14.90 46.74 -7.94
N LEU A 178 -14.65 47.95 -8.42
CA LEU A 178 -15.60 49.05 -8.50
C LEU A 178 -15.48 49.63 -9.91
N VAL A 179 -16.49 49.44 -10.75
CA VAL A 179 -16.47 49.82 -12.17
C VAL A 179 -17.69 50.65 -12.47
N ARG A 180 -17.52 51.76 -13.20
CA ARG A 180 -18.65 52.57 -13.66
C ARG A 180 -19.48 51.79 -14.66
N ASP A 181 -20.79 51.70 -14.42
CA ASP A 181 -21.67 51.01 -15.35
C ASP A 181 -21.64 51.75 -16.71
N PRO A 182 -21.36 51.06 -17.84
CA PRO A 182 -21.39 51.65 -19.17
C PRO A 182 -22.75 52.26 -19.54
N ARG A 183 -23.84 51.92 -18.83
CA ARG A 183 -25.17 52.53 -19.00
C ARG A 183 -25.36 53.85 -18.24
N GLY A 184 -24.34 54.30 -17.49
CA GLY A 184 -24.25 55.64 -16.94
C GLY A 184 -25.13 55.95 -15.73
N GLN A 185 -25.78 54.96 -15.11
CA GLN A 185 -26.73 55.15 -14.01
C GLN A 185 -26.25 54.64 -12.63
N GLY A 186 -24.98 54.24 -12.50
CA GLY A 186 -24.43 53.79 -11.21
C GLY A 186 -23.00 53.24 -11.24
N LEU A 187 -22.53 52.76 -10.07
CA LEU A 187 -21.29 52.00 -9.91
C LEU A 187 -21.61 50.52 -9.70
N ALA A 188 -21.03 49.67 -10.53
CA ALA A 188 -21.02 48.23 -10.32
C ALA A 188 -19.91 47.86 -9.33
N PHE A 189 -20.23 47.06 -8.32
CA PHE A 189 -19.26 46.59 -7.33
C PHE A 189 -19.25 45.06 -7.26
N SER A 190 -18.08 44.50 -6.95
CA SER A 190 -17.88 43.08 -6.67
C SER A 190 -17.19 42.93 -5.33
N ILE A 191 -17.86 42.29 -4.37
CA ILE A 191 -17.34 41.99 -3.03
C ILE A 191 -17.06 40.49 -2.96
N THR A 192 -15.85 40.14 -2.53
CA THR A 192 -15.42 38.76 -2.30
C THR A 192 -15.38 38.50 -0.79
N LEU A 193 -16.01 37.41 -0.36
CA LEU A 193 -16.01 36.87 1.00
C LEU A 193 -15.25 35.54 1.00
N THR A 194 -14.16 35.43 1.76
CA THR A 194 -13.32 34.21 1.79
C THR A 194 -13.44 33.47 3.13
N ARG A 195 -13.73 32.16 3.08
CA ARG A 195 -13.78 31.29 4.27
C ARG A 195 -12.36 30.87 4.70
N PRO A 196 -12.07 30.69 6.01
CA PRO A 196 -10.85 30.03 6.45
C PRO A 196 -10.64 28.68 5.74
N GLN A 197 -9.49 28.51 5.11
CA GLN A 197 -9.04 27.23 4.58
C GLN A 197 -8.78 26.31 5.77
N GLU A 198 -9.55 25.23 5.88
CA GLU A 198 -9.27 24.18 6.84
C GLU A 198 -7.99 23.49 6.37
N THR A 199 -6.87 23.79 7.05
CA THR A 199 -5.57 23.16 6.81
C THR A 199 -5.74 21.66 6.96
N ARG A 200 -5.90 20.96 5.83
CA ARG A 200 -5.86 19.49 5.75
C ARG A 200 -4.49 19.06 6.24
N THR A 201 -4.41 18.82 7.54
CA THR A 201 -3.23 18.27 8.19
C THR A 201 -3.13 16.85 7.68
N ASN A 202 -2.25 16.64 6.70
CA ASN A 202 -1.99 15.35 6.08
C ASN A 202 -1.63 14.32 7.16
N ALA A 203 -2.61 13.48 7.54
CA ALA A 203 -2.44 12.38 8.48
C ALA A 203 -1.49 11.28 7.96
N ASN A 204 -0.89 11.47 6.79
CA ASN A 204 0.02 10.53 6.14
C ASN A 204 1.47 10.61 6.64
N ASP A 205 1.81 11.60 7.49
CA ASP A 205 3.19 11.77 8.01
C ASP A 205 3.46 11.01 9.33
N ARG A 206 2.45 10.36 9.91
CA ARG A 206 2.61 9.58 11.16
C ARG A 206 2.98 8.10 10.96
N ARG A 207 3.08 7.61 9.72
CA ARG A 207 3.48 6.21 9.43
C ARG A 207 4.98 6.03 9.12
N ARG A 208 5.81 7.06 9.30
CA ARG A 208 7.25 7.04 9.01
C ARG A 208 8.18 7.17 10.24
N ARG A 209 7.70 6.91 11.45
CA ARG A 209 8.55 6.78 12.63
C ARG A 209 8.32 5.46 13.34
#